data_AF-A0A9E3G0T7-F1
#
_entry.id   AF-A0A9E3G0T7-F1
#
_cell.length_a   1.000
_cell.length_b   1.000
_cell.length_c   1.000
_cell.angle_alpha   90.00
_cell.angle_beta   90.00
_cell.angle_gamma   90.00
#
_symmetry.space_group_name_H-M   'P 1'
#
loop_
_entity.id
_entity.type
_entity.pdbx_description
1 polymer ?
#
loop_
_entity_poly.entity_id
_entity_poly.type
_entity_poly.pdbx_seq_one_letter_code
_entity_poly.pdbx_strand_id
1 'polypeptide(L)'
;MAGARRRFWFRIIAGLTLIALFLSALGAIGSWYYFGLRRVSASGGLYFINRYELPVRHFCQADPRWAEEPLGPTSSSLGAEGCAVTSAAMVLAYYGVEVDPDRLNQFLTAHEGYTPQGWLYWEKAAAVQPKPVAHYEDLPSYHLIDENLLRRNPVIVRVRLASGVTHFVVISGKQGFDYLIQDPAQPDERTAYPLKELVSEVDALRFYEPIGAR
;
A
#
# COMPACT_ATOMS: atom_id res chain seq x y z
N MET A 1 -32.55 -26.44 -53.80
CA MET A 1 -31.45 -25.47 -53.60
C MET A 1 -31.54 -24.66 -52.29
N ALA A 2 -32.73 -24.41 -51.71
CA ALA A 2 -32.88 -23.62 -50.48
C ALA A 2 -32.24 -24.22 -49.21
N GLY A 3 -32.23 -25.56 -49.06
CA GLY A 3 -31.70 -26.22 -47.87
C GLY A 3 -30.17 -26.20 -47.71
N ALA A 4 -29.42 -26.19 -48.83
CA ALA A 4 -27.96 -26.11 -48.80
C ALA A 4 -27.47 -24.71 -48.39
N ARG A 5 -28.15 -23.67 -48.88
CA ARG A 5 -27.88 -22.27 -48.52
C ARG A 5 -28.15 -22.00 -47.03
N ARG A 6 -29.23 -22.58 -46.47
CA ARG A 6 -29.53 -22.49 -45.02
C ARG A 6 -28.46 -23.17 -44.15
N ARG A 7 -27.97 -24.36 -44.53
CA ARG A 7 -26.90 -25.07 -43.80
C ARG A 7 -25.56 -24.33 -43.88
N PHE A 8 -25.27 -23.69 -45.00
CA PHE A 8 -24.08 -22.86 -45.18
C PHE A 8 -24.10 -21.62 -44.27
N TRP A 9 -25.20 -20.86 -44.28
CA TRP A 9 -25.35 -19.70 -43.39
C TRP A 9 -25.37 -20.10 -41.91
N PHE A 10 -25.99 -21.22 -41.56
CA PHE A 10 -25.97 -21.75 -40.18
C PHE A 10 -24.54 -22.05 -39.70
N ARG A 11 -23.68 -22.64 -40.55
CA ARG A 11 -22.27 -22.90 -40.23
C ARG A 11 -21.45 -21.61 -40.07
N ILE A 12 -21.70 -20.60 -40.91
CA ILE A 12 -21.04 -19.29 -40.78
C ILE A 12 -21.46 -18.62 -39.48
N ILE A 13 -22.76 -18.57 -39.19
CA ILE A 13 -23.27 -17.95 -37.95
C ILE A 13 -22.71 -18.67 -36.73
N ALA A 14 -22.75 -20.01 -36.69
CA ALA A 14 -22.19 -20.79 -35.59
C ALA A 14 -20.68 -20.54 -35.42
N GLY A 15 -19.92 -20.44 -36.52
CA GLY A 15 -18.49 -20.11 -36.48
C GLY A 15 -18.23 -18.70 -35.92
N LEU A 16 -19.00 -17.70 -36.35
CA LEU A 16 -18.91 -16.33 -35.84
C LEU A 16 -19.29 -16.25 -34.35
N THR A 17 -20.31 -17.00 -33.92
CA THR A 17 -20.70 -17.07 -32.51
C THR A 17 -19.59 -17.69 -31.65
N LEU A 18 -18.94 -18.76 -32.11
CA LEU A 18 -17.81 -19.36 -31.40
C LEU A 18 -16.61 -18.42 -31.29
N ILE A 19 -16.29 -17.67 -32.35
CA ILE A 19 -15.22 -16.66 -32.32
C ILE A 19 -15.56 -15.54 -31.32
N ALA A 20 -16.80 -15.04 -31.32
CA ALA A 20 -17.24 -14.01 -30.38
C ALA A 20 -17.16 -14.47 -28.91
N LEU A 21 -17.55 -15.72 -28.63
CA LEU A 21 -17.43 -16.32 -27.29
C LEU A 21 -15.96 -16.50 -26.87
N PHE A 22 -15.09 -16.86 -27.80
CA PHE A 22 -13.65 -16.97 -27.51
C PHE A 22 -13.03 -15.61 -27.20
N LEU A 23 -13.36 -14.56 -27.97
CA LEU A 23 -12.89 -13.20 -27.71
C LEU A 23 -13.44 -12.61 -26.42
N SER A 24 -14.69 -12.90 -26.05
CA SER A 24 -15.25 -12.47 -24.77
C SER A 24 -14.59 -13.21 -23.59
N ALA A 25 -14.28 -14.50 -23.74
CA ALA A 25 -13.53 -15.26 -22.75
C ALA A 25 -12.10 -14.72 -22.59
N LEU A 26 -11.40 -14.41 -23.68
CA LEU A 26 -10.08 -13.76 -23.63
C LEU A 26 -10.14 -12.36 -23.00
N GLY A 27 -11.17 -11.58 -23.32
CA GLY A 27 -11.40 -10.28 -22.69
C GLY A 27 -11.69 -10.40 -21.20
N ALA A 28 -12.47 -11.40 -20.80
CA ALA A 28 -12.75 -11.69 -19.39
C ALA A 28 -11.51 -12.20 -18.64
N ILE A 29 -10.69 -13.06 -19.26
CA ILE A 29 -9.41 -13.52 -18.69
C ILE A 29 -8.41 -12.37 -18.60
N GLY A 30 -8.30 -11.56 -19.65
CA GLY A 30 -7.45 -10.37 -19.67
C GLY A 30 -7.89 -9.35 -18.62
N SER A 31 -9.20 -9.11 -18.49
CA SER A 31 -9.79 -8.27 -17.44
C SER A 31 -9.54 -8.85 -16.05
N TRP A 32 -9.79 -10.15 -15.85
CA TRP A 32 -9.55 -10.84 -14.57
C TRP A 32 -8.07 -10.82 -14.18
N TYR A 33 -7.15 -10.99 -15.13
CA TYR A 33 -5.72 -10.84 -14.89
C TYR A 33 -5.36 -9.39 -14.59
N TYR A 34 -5.86 -8.44 -15.38
CA TYR A 34 -5.58 -7.01 -15.25
C TYR A 34 -6.13 -6.39 -13.95
N PHE A 35 -7.30 -6.84 -13.49
CA PHE A 35 -7.93 -6.39 -12.24
C PHE A 35 -7.54 -7.25 -11.04
N GLY A 36 -7.34 -8.56 -11.21
CA GLY A 36 -6.96 -9.50 -10.16
C GLY A 36 -5.50 -9.36 -9.70
N LEU A 37 -4.61 -8.87 -10.56
CA LEU A 37 -3.22 -8.56 -10.19
C LEU A 37 -3.06 -7.32 -9.29
N ARG A 38 -4.13 -6.58 -8.98
CA ARG A 38 -4.01 -5.30 -8.26
C ARG A 38 -4.06 -5.43 -6.74
N ARG A 39 -4.26 -6.64 -6.21
CA ARG A 39 -4.36 -6.88 -4.76
C ARG A 39 -3.76 -8.22 -4.36
N VAL A 40 -3.18 -8.26 -3.17
CA VAL A 40 -2.81 -9.50 -2.48
C VAL A 40 -3.54 -9.58 -1.16
N SER A 41 -3.75 -10.79 -0.63
CA SER A 41 -4.38 -10.95 0.68
C SER A 41 -3.48 -10.38 1.79
N ALA A 42 -4.11 -9.94 2.88
CA ALA A 42 -3.45 -9.42 4.08
C ALA A 42 -2.60 -10.45 4.85
N SER A 43 -2.63 -11.71 4.44
CA SER A 43 -1.79 -12.81 4.96
C SER A 43 -1.40 -13.73 3.79
N GLY A 44 -0.17 -14.23 3.77
CA GLY A 44 0.33 -15.05 2.66
C GLY A 44 1.85 -15.00 2.52
N GLY A 45 2.35 -15.21 1.30
CA GLY A 45 3.79 -15.17 1.00
C GLY A 45 4.62 -16.30 1.63
N LEU A 46 5.89 -16.04 1.86
CA LEU A 46 6.84 -16.93 2.53
C LEU A 46 6.42 -17.15 3.99
N TYR A 47 6.52 -18.40 4.47
CA TYR A 47 6.23 -18.74 5.86
C TYR A 47 7.41 -18.43 6.79
N PHE A 48 7.16 -17.71 7.89
CA PHE A 48 8.16 -17.38 8.91
C PHE A 48 7.96 -18.27 10.14
N ILE A 49 8.93 -19.16 10.39
CA ILE A 49 8.87 -20.15 11.50
C ILE A 49 8.76 -19.44 12.86
N ASN A 50 9.58 -18.40 13.06
CA ASN A 50 9.59 -17.60 14.28
C ASN A 50 8.94 -16.24 14.00
N ARG A 51 8.32 -15.66 15.03
CA ARG A 51 7.87 -14.28 15.00
C ARG A 51 9.07 -13.37 14.79
N TYR A 52 9.02 -12.58 13.72
CA TYR A 52 10.05 -11.63 13.33
C TYR A 52 9.46 -10.23 13.30
N GLU A 53 10.09 -9.30 14.01
CA GLU A 53 9.65 -7.90 14.07
C GLU A 53 10.86 -6.98 13.98
N LEU A 54 10.71 -5.94 13.17
CA LEU A 54 11.61 -4.80 13.12
C LEU A 54 11.20 -3.82 14.22
N PRO A 55 12.16 -3.19 14.92
CA PRO A 55 11.89 -2.22 15.98
C PRO A 55 11.44 -0.87 15.40
N VAL A 56 10.34 -0.87 14.63
CA VAL A 56 9.71 0.34 14.11
C VAL A 56 8.92 0.98 15.25
N ARG A 57 9.30 2.21 15.63
CA ARG A 57 8.57 3.00 16.61
C ARG A 57 7.16 3.29 16.08
N HIS A 58 6.15 3.07 16.92
CA HIS A 58 4.79 3.45 16.61
C HIS A 58 4.58 4.96 16.81
N PHE A 59 3.87 5.58 15.88
CA PHE A 59 3.34 6.93 16.01
C PHE A 59 1.84 6.92 15.76
N CYS A 60 1.06 7.54 16.63
CA CYS A 60 -0.37 7.75 16.45
C CYS A 60 -0.62 9.06 15.69
N GLN A 61 -1.39 9.04 14.60
CA GLN A 61 -1.74 10.26 13.87
C GLN A 61 -2.59 11.21 14.74
N ALA A 62 -3.42 10.65 15.63
CA ALA A 62 -4.30 11.38 16.54
C ALA A 62 -3.64 11.70 17.91
N ASP A 63 -2.32 11.64 18.00
CA ASP A 63 -1.61 12.07 19.21
C ASP A 63 -1.87 13.56 19.47
N PRO A 64 -2.26 13.95 20.71
CA PRO A 64 -2.61 15.34 21.02
C PRO A 64 -1.51 16.36 20.75
N ARG A 65 -0.24 15.93 20.64
CA ARG A 65 0.88 16.81 20.28
C ARG A 65 0.78 17.39 18.88
N TRP A 66 0.07 16.73 17.97
CA TRP A 66 0.00 17.12 16.55
C TRP A 66 -1.33 16.85 15.87
N ALA A 67 -2.30 16.24 16.54
CA ALA A 67 -3.59 15.85 15.95
C ALA A 67 -4.34 17.02 15.30
N GLU A 68 -4.18 18.24 15.82
CA GLU A 68 -4.84 19.45 15.35
C GLU A 68 -4.03 20.20 14.28
N GLU A 69 -2.83 19.74 13.94
CA GLU A 69 -2.00 20.38 12.92
C GLU A 69 -2.65 20.24 11.53
N PRO A 70 -2.74 21.32 10.73
CA PRO A 70 -3.29 21.27 9.39
C PRO A 70 -2.53 20.29 8.48
N LEU A 71 -3.26 19.49 7.71
CA LEU A 71 -2.67 18.52 6.79
C LEU A 71 -2.64 19.06 5.36
N GLY A 72 -1.45 19.52 4.95
CA GLY A 72 -1.23 20.10 3.63
C GLY A 72 -2.17 21.28 3.34
N PRO A 73 -2.59 21.48 2.08
CA PRO A 73 -3.44 22.62 1.70
C PRO A 73 -4.94 22.40 1.99
N THR A 74 -5.31 21.33 2.70
CA THR A 74 -6.72 20.96 2.94
C THR A 74 -7.26 21.54 4.24
N SER A 75 -8.57 21.42 4.46
CA SER A 75 -9.19 21.75 5.76
C SER A 75 -9.11 20.62 6.78
N SER A 76 -8.42 19.52 6.46
CA SER A 76 -8.25 18.37 7.35
C SER A 76 -7.04 18.56 8.26
N SER A 77 -6.94 17.73 9.29
CA SER A 77 -5.84 17.73 10.24
C SER A 77 -5.03 16.43 10.17
N LEU A 78 -3.83 16.45 10.74
CA LEU A 78 -2.98 15.28 10.85
C LEU A 78 -3.67 14.16 11.66
N GLY A 79 -4.44 14.51 12.69
CA GLY A 79 -5.25 13.57 13.46
C GLY A 79 -6.34 12.89 12.64
N ALA A 80 -7.02 13.65 11.77
CA ALA A 80 -8.13 13.15 10.98
C ALA A 80 -7.67 12.29 9.78
N GLU A 81 -6.65 12.72 9.03
CA GLU A 81 -6.28 12.12 7.74
C GLU A 81 -4.77 11.85 7.57
N GLY A 82 -3.98 11.96 8.63
CA GLY A 82 -2.52 11.87 8.60
C GLY A 82 -1.90 10.47 8.49
N CYS A 83 -2.66 9.42 8.13
CA CYS A 83 -2.17 8.04 8.10
C CYS A 83 -0.93 7.85 7.20
N ALA A 84 -0.89 8.52 6.05
CA ALA A 84 0.23 8.45 5.11
C ALA A 84 1.50 9.12 5.68
N VAL A 85 1.36 10.34 6.20
CA VAL A 85 2.47 11.10 6.80
C VAL A 85 3.01 10.37 8.02
N THR A 86 2.12 9.89 8.89
CA THR A 86 2.51 9.16 10.11
C THR A 86 3.21 7.84 9.77
N SER A 87 2.73 7.10 8.76
CA SER A 87 3.39 5.89 8.27
C SER A 87 4.77 6.18 7.69
N ALA A 88 4.91 7.25 6.90
CA ALA A 88 6.20 7.70 6.37
C ALA A 88 7.16 8.08 7.50
N ALA A 89 6.69 8.84 8.50
CA ALA A 89 7.48 9.23 9.66
C ALA A 89 7.99 8.01 10.44
N MET A 90 7.16 6.96 10.63
CA MET A 90 7.59 5.72 11.30
C MET A 90 8.75 5.03 10.56
N VAL A 91 8.69 4.92 9.23
CA VAL A 91 9.75 4.28 8.44
C VAL A 91 11.00 5.14 8.35
N LEU A 92 10.86 6.46 8.18
CA LEU A 92 11.99 7.39 8.19
C LEU A 92 12.70 7.40 9.56
N ALA A 93 11.95 7.41 10.66
CA ALA A 93 12.49 7.32 12.01
C ALA A 93 13.19 5.98 12.26
N TYR A 94 12.68 4.87 11.71
CA TYR A 94 13.36 3.57 11.75
C TYR A 94 14.76 3.63 11.10
N TYR A 95 14.94 4.45 10.06
CA TYR A 95 16.24 4.72 9.47
C TYR A 95 17.09 5.76 10.19
N GLY A 96 16.65 6.23 11.36
CA GLY A 96 17.37 7.21 12.17
C GLY A 96 17.30 8.62 11.61
N VAL A 97 16.30 8.94 10.79
CA VAL A 97 15.94 10.33 10.50
C VAL A 97 15.24 10.90 11.73
N GLU A 98 15.63 12.09 12.19
CA GLU A 98 15.05 12.73 13.39
C GLU A 98 13.69 13.39 13.13
N VAL A 99 12.71 12.57 12.73
CA VAL A 99 11.34 12.99 12.42
C VAL A 99 10.31 12.32 13.32
N ASP A 100 9.20 13.02 13.50
CA ASP A 100 7.92 12.55 14.00
C ASP A 100 6.83 13.01 12.98
N PRO A 101 5.55 12.67 13.18
CA PRO A 101 4.50 13.05 12.23
C PRO A 101 4.39 14.57 12.01
N ASP A 102 4.56 15.37 13.07
CA ASP A 102 4.50 16.82 13.01
C ASP A 102 5.67 17.41 12.22
N ARG A 103 6.90 17.05 12.59
CA ARG A 103 8.12 17.51 11.89
C ARG A 103 8.10 17.15 10.42
N LEU A 104 7.63 15.94 10.08
CA LEU A 104 7.49 15.54 8.68
C LEU A 104 6.39 16.34 7.99
N ASN A 105 5.24 16.57 8.63
CA ASN A 105 4.16 17.38 8.07
C ASN A 105 4.61 18.82 7.78
N GLN A 106 5.33 19.44 8.71
CA GLN A 106 5.90 20.78 8.55
C GLN A 106 6.91 20.84 7.40
N PHE A 107 7.82 19.85 7.33
CA PHE A 107 8.78 19.75 6.23
C PHE A 107 8.06 19.64 4.88
N LEU A 108 7.06 18.77 4.77
CA LEU A 108 6.28 18.57 3.55
C LEU A 108 5.53 19.84 3.15
N THR A 109 4.89 20.52 4.10
CA THR A 109 4.19 21.78 3.86
C THR A 109 5.14 22.85 3.29
N ALA A 110 6.36 22.93 3.83
CA ALA A 110 7.37 23.89 3.37
C ALA A 110 7.98 23.55 1.99
N HIS A 111 7.88 22.31 1.53
CA HIS A 111 8.58 21.82 0.31
C HIS A 111 7.62 21.35 -0.79
N GLU A 112 6.37 21.81 -0.75
CA GLU A 112 5.31 21.44 -1.71
C GLU A 112 5.13 19.91 -1.75
N GLY A 113 5.14 19.30 -0.58
CA GLY A 113 5.09 17.84 -0.35
C GLY A 113 3.72 17.22 -0.52
N TYR A 114 2.71 18.00 -0.92
CA TYR A 114 1.33 17.57 -1.04
C TYR A 114 0.72 17.93 -2.39
N THR A 115 -0.16 17.05 -2.90
CA THR A 115 -1.07 17.39 -3.98
C THR A 115 -2.08 18.46 -3.52
N PRO A 116 -2.82 19.11 -4.44
CA PRO A 116 -3.92 20.00 -4.06
C PRO A 116 -5.02 19.31 -3.24
N GLN A 117 -5.11 17.98 -3.29
CA GLN A 117 -6.04 17.16 -2.50
C GLN A 117 -5.46 16.71 -1.15
N GLY A 118 -4.26 17.19 -0.76
CA GLY A 118 -3.61 16.82 0.49
C GLY A 118 -2.92 15.46 0.47
N TRP A 119 -2.72 14.85 -0.70
CA TRP A 119 -2.03 13.56 -0.76
C TRP A 119 -0.53 13.75 -0.74
N LEU A 120 0.15 12.96 0.07
CA LEU A 120 1.60 12.95 0.20
C LEU A 120 2.29 12.61 -1.13
N TYR A 121 3.23 13.45 -1.55
CA TYR A 121 4.29 13.08 -2.50
C TYR A 121 5.38 12.31 -1.75
N TRP A 122 5.39 10.98 -1.88
CA TRP A 122 6.29 10.10 -1.12
C TRP A 122 7.77 10.41 -1.37
N GLU A 123 8.12 10.79 -2.58
CA GLU A 123 9.46 11.24 -2.98
C GLU A 123 9.91 12.51 -2.27
N LYS A 124 8.96 13.39 -1.89
CA LYS A 124 9.26 14.60 -1.11
C LYS A 124 9.61 14.23 0.32
N ALA A 125 8.85 13.34 0.96
CA ALA A 125 9.18 12.82 2.29
C ALA A 125 10.55 12.12 2.31
N ALA A 126 10.92 11.41 1.24
CA ALA A 126 12.24 10.79 1.10
C ALA A 126 13.41 11.80 1.07
N ALA A 127 13.16 13.04 0.64
CA ALA A 127 14.17 14.08 0.52
C ALA A 127 14.47 14.81 1.85
N VAL A 128 13.88 14.36 2.96
CA VAL A 128 14.08 14.98 4.28
C VAL A 128 15.56 14.97 4.68
N GLN A 129 16.05 16.14 5.07
CA GLN A 129 17.44 16.35 5.47
C GLN A 129 17.61 16.14 6.99
N PRO A 130 18.82 15.79 7.47
CA PRO A 130 20.09 15.65 6.74
C PRO A 130 20.33 14.26 6.12
N LYS A 131 19.33 13.37 6.19
CA LYS A 131 19.49 11.95 5.84
C LYS A 131 18.42 11.51 4.83
N PRO A 132 18.56 11.91 3.56
CA PRO A 132 17.63 11.51 2.53
C PRO A 132 17.71 10.00 2.29
N VAL A 133 16.60 9.43 1.88
CA VAL A 133 16.43 8.01 1.55
C VAL A 133 15.97 7.88 0.10
N ALA A 134 16.23 6.73 -0.51
CA ALA A 134 15.59 6.38 -1.78
C ALA A 134 14.11 6.06 -1.53
N HIS A 135 13.28 6.27 -2.56
CA HIS A 135 11.85 5.99 -2.54
C HIS A 135 11.43 5.27 -3.82
N TYR A 136 10.53 4.30 -3.69
CA TYR A 136 9.80 3.73 -4.82
C TYR A 136 8.42 3.21 -4.38
N GLU A 137 7.50 3.12 -5.34
CA GLU A 137 6.17 2.53 -5.18
C GLU A 137 6.01 1.32 -6.09
N ASP A 138 5.21 0.35 -5.67
CA ASP A 138 4.91 -0.84 -6.47
C ASP A 138 3.47 -1.34 -6.26
N LEU A 139 3.04 -2.21 -7.16
CA LEU A 139 1.83 -3.01 -6.99
C LEU A 139 1.99 -4.01 -5.83
N PRO A 140 0.88 -4.48 -5.26
CA PRO A 140 0.92 -5.48 -4.20
C PRO A 140 1.61 -6.77 -4.65
N SER A 141 2.59 -7.23 -3.87
CA SER A 141 3.39 -8.41 -4.16
C SER A 141 3.89 -9.02 -2.86
N TYR A 142 3.52 -10.28 -2.60
CA TYR A 142 4.07 -11.02 -1.46
C TYR A 142 5.60 -11.07 -1.49
N HIS A 143 6.16 -11.30 -2.68
CA HIS A 143 7.62 -11.39 -2.86
C HIS A 143 8.31 -10.09 -2.42
N LEU A 144 7.80 -8.93 -2.83
CA LEU A 144 8.38 -7.65 -2.45
C LEU A 144 8.24 -7.37 -0.95
N ILE A 145 7.09 -7.70 -0.33
CA ILE A 145 6.91 -7.52 1.11
C ILE A 145 7.89 -8.42 1.88
N ASP A 146 7.95 -9.70 1.53
CA ASP A 146 8.79 -10.68 2.22
C ASP A 146 10.28 -10.39 2.04
N GLU A 147 10.71 -10.05 0.82
CA GLU A 147 12.11 -9.67 0.55
C GLU A 147 12.53 -8.45 1.35
N ASN A 148 11.67 -7.43 1.43
CA ASN A 148 11.95 -6.23 2.21
C ASN A 148 12.06 -6.54 3.71
N LEU A 149 11.16 -7.35 4.26
CA LEU A 149 11.27 -7.79 5.66
C LEU A 149 12.57 -8.55 5.94
N LEU A 150 12.98 -9.46 5.04
CA LEU A 150 14.24 -10.19 5.14
C LEU A 150 15.47 -9.26 5.05
N ARG A 151 15.38 -8.20 4.25
CA ARG A 151 16.40 -7.12 4.16
C ARG A 151 16.30 -6.08 5.28
N ARG A 152 15.42 -6.30 6.27
CA ARG A 152 15.18 -5.38 7.39
C ARG A 152 14.63 -4.01 6.95
N ASN A 153 13.86 -3.98 5.86
CA ASN A 153 13.14 -2.82 5.36
C ASN A 153 11.63 -2.93 5.70
N PRO A 154 11.07 -2.05 6.55
CA PRO A 154 9.64 -1.97 6.79
C PRO A 154 8.88 -1.50 5.54
N VAL A 155 7.66 -2.00 5.32
CA VAL A 155 6.90 -1.73 4.10
C VAL A 155 5.64 -0.93 4.43
N ILE A 156 5.44 0.21 3.78
CA ILE A 156 4.21 0.97 3.90
C ILE A 156 3.20 0.42 2.91
N VAL A 157 2.02 0.02 3.38
CA VAL A 157 0.98 -0.54 2.53
C VAL A 157 -0.25 0.36 2.52
N ARG A 158 -0.83 0.53 1.33
CA ARG A 158 -2.16 1.13 1.18
C ARG A 158 -3.18 0.02 1.26
N VAL A 159 -4.22 0.24 2.05
CA VAL A 159 -5.33 -0.69 2.23
C VAL A 159 -6.66 0.05 2.09
N ARG A 160 -7.73 -0.73 1.95
CA ARG A 160 -9.11 -0.25 1.90
C ARG A 160 -9.83 -0.73 3.15
N LEU A 161 -10.20 0.18 4.04
CA LEU A 161 -11.02 -0.18 5.21
C LEU A 161 -12.42 -0.61 4.76
N ALA A 162 -13.15 -1.31 5.64
CA ALA A 162 -14.53 -1.72 5.38
C ALA A 162 -15.47 -0.54 5.05
N SER A 163 -15.15 0.66 5.55
CA SER A 163 -15.84 1.91 5.22
C SER A 163 -15.58 2.43 3.80
N GLY A 164 -14.63 1.85 3.07
CA GLY A 164 -14.17 2.33 1.76
C GLY A 164 -13.07 3.41 1.84
N VAL A 165 -12.72 3.86 3.04
CA VAL A 165 -11.65 4.85 3.27
C VAL A 165 -10.29 4.24 2.91
N THR A 166 -9.44 5.02 2.22
CA THR A 166 -8.04 4.67 1.99
C THR A 166 -7.29 4.82 3.31
N HIS A 167 -6.52 3.80 3.69
CA HIS A 167 -5.69 3.86 4.89
C HIS A 167 -4.27 3.39 4.59
N PHE A 168 -3.30 3.90 5.34
CA PHE A 168 -1.89 3.52 5.23
C PHE A 168 -1.40 2.98 6.58
N VAL A 169 -0.71 1.85 6.54
CA VAL A 169 -0.10 1.20 7.71
C VAL A 169 1.29 0.70 7.37
N VAL A 170 2.12 0.43 8.37
CA VAL A 170 3.48 -0.07 8.18
C VAL A 170 3.55 -1.55 8.55
N ILE A 171 3.85 -2.42 7.59
CA ILE A 171 4.27 -3.79 7.87
C ILE A 171 5.69 -3.74 8.44
N SER A 172 5.83 -4.14 9.69
CA SER A 172 7.10 -4.16 10.43
C SER A 172 7.52 -5.56 10.86
N GLY A 173 6.71 -6.59 10.59
CA GLY A 173 7.05 -7.95 10.98
C GLY A 173 6.20 -9.01 10.32
N LYS A 174 6.46 -10.26 10.68
CA LYS A 174 5.73 -11.43 10.22
C LYS A 174 5.78 -12.59 11.21
N GLN A 175 4.68 -13.32 11.32
CA GLN A 175 4.58 -14.56 12.09
C GLN A 175 3.78 -15.61 11.30
N GLY A 176 4.43 -16.71 10.92
CA GLY A 176 3.85 -17.65 9.97
C GLY A 176 3.58 -16.96 8.62
N PHE A 177 2.31 -16.88 8.22
CA PHE A 177 1.88 -16.12 7.03
C PHE A 177 1.37 -14.71 7.34
N ASP A 178 1.22 -14.37 8.62
CA ASP A 178 0.57 -13.13 9.04
C ASP A 178 1.57 -11.98 9.10
N TYR A 179 1.33 -10.94 8.29
CA TYR A 179 2.08 -9.69 8.36
C TYR A 179 1.68 -8.91 9.61
N LEU A 180 2.66 -8.44 10.38
CA LEU A 180 2.46 -7.65 11.59
C LEU A 180 2.64 -6.17 11.28
N ILE A 181 1.70 -5.34 11.75
CA ILE A 181 1.63 -3.92 11.39
C ILE A 181 1.75 -2.97 12.57
N GLN A 182 2.33 -1.80 12.30
CA GLN A 182 2.13 -0.57 13.06
C GLN A 182 1.05 0.27 12.36
N ASP A 183 -0.08 0.48 13.02
CA ASP A 183 -1.21 1.23 12.49
C ASP A 183 -1.26 2.64 13.09
N PRO A 184 -1.11 3.71 12.28
CA PRO A 184 -1.12 5.09 12.78
C PRO A 184 -2.47 5.53 13.36
N ALA A 185 -3.57 4.83 13.07
CA ALA A 185 -4.89 5.14 13.64
C ALA A 185 -5.09 4.59 15.05
N GLN A 186 -4.17 3.77 15.57
CA GLN A 186 -4.28 3.22 16.92
C GLN A 186 -3.68 4.20 17.95
N PRO A 187 -4.36 4.44 19.09
CA PRO A 187 -3.94 5.44 20.09
C PRO A 187 -2.81 4.97 21.01
N ASP A 188 -2.67 3.66 21.23
CA ASP A 188 -1.66 3.11 22.12
C ASP A 188 -0.39 2.71 21.34
N GLU A 189 0.78 2.70 22.00
CA GLU A 189 1.97 1.95 21.57
C GLU A 189 1.67 0.44 21.63
N ARG A 190 0.67 0.02 20.86
CA ARG A 190 0.21 -1.35 20.80
C ARG A 190 1.32 -2.16 20.14
N THR A 191 1.59 -3.34 20.71
CA THR A 191 2.43 -4.33 20.04
C THR A 191 1.89 -4.60 18.65
N ALA A 192 2.77 -4.75 17.65
CA ALA A 192 2.37 -4.99 16.28
C ALA A 192 1.41 -6.20 16.20
N TYR A 193 0.33 -6.02 15.45
CA TYR A 193 -0.75 -7.01 15.32
C TYR A 193 -0.95 -7.43 13.86
N PRO A 194 -1.61 -8.57 13.59
CA PRO A 194 -1.80 -9.07 12.23
C PRO A 194 -2.63 -8.14 11.33
N LEU A 195 -2.11 -7.81 10.14
CA LEU A 195 -2.78 -6.99 9.12
C LEU A 195 -4.16 -7.54 8.73
N LYS A 196 -4.31 -8.87 8.72
CA LYS A 196 -5.59 -9.55 8.42
C LYS A 196 -6.72 -9.20 9.38
N GLU A 197 -6.40 -8.70 10.58
CA GLU A 197 -7.41 -8.23 11.54
C GLU A 197 -7.99 -6.87 11.15
N LEU A 198 -7.25 -6.09 10.35
CA LEU A 198 -7.67 -4.77 9.87
C LEU A 198 -8.37 -4.84 8.50
N VAL A 199 -7.82 -5.61 7.55
CA VAL A 199 -8.31 -5.73 6.17
C VAL A 199 -8.08 -7.11 5.59
N SER A 200 -8.77 -7.46 4.50
CA SER A 200 -8.56 -8.71 3.78
C SER A 200 -7.47 -8.62 2.69
N GLU A 201 -7.19 -7.42 2.18
CA GLU A 201 -6.38 -7.20 0.99
C GLU A 201 -5.50 -5.93 1.09
N VAL A 202 -4.38 -5.94 0.37
CA VAL A 202 -3.45 -4.81 0.19
C VAL A 202 -3.57 -4.28 -1.24
N ASP A 203 -3.65 -2.95 -1.39
CA ASP A 203 -3.91 -2.24 -2.66
C ASP A 203 -2.66 -1.67 -3.34
N ALA A 204 -1.58 -1.39 -2.60
CA ALA A 204 -0.28 -0.98 -3.14
C ALA A 204 0.80 -0.91 -2.05
N LEU A 205 2.06 -0.85 -2.47
CA LEU A 205 3.24 -0.79 -1.62
C LEU A 205 4.00 0.53 -1.80
N ARG A 206 4.59 1.06 -0.73
CA ARG A 206 5.60 2.12 -0.75
C ARG A 206 6.77 1.72 0.11
N PHE A 207 7.94 2.16 -0.32
CA PHE A 207 9.20 1.82 0.30
C PHE A 207 10.05 3.06 0.46
N TYR A 208 10.80 3.08 1.54
CA TYR A 208 11.96 3.93 1.72
C TYR A 208 13.18 3.04 1.91
N GLU A 209 14.34 3.45 1.40
CA GLU A 209 15.58 2.69 1.54
C GLU A 209 16.77 3.62 1.85
N PRO A 210 17.66 3.28 2.79
CA PRO A 210 18.85 4.07 3.02
C PRO A 210 19.74 4.14 1.78
N ILE A 211 20.16 5.34 1.40
CA ILE A 211 21.12 5.51 0.30
C ILE A 211 22.47 4.95 0.75
N GLY A 212 22.96 3.92 0.05
CA GLY A 212 24.26 3.28 0.32
C GLY A 212 24.21 1.95 1.09
N ALA A 213 23.02 1.44 1.42
CA ALA A 213 22.85 0.07 1.91
C ALA A 213 22.80 -0.90 0.71
N ARG A 214 23.95 -1.44 0.31
CA ARG A 214 24.06 -2.61 -0.57
C ARG A 214 24.97 -3.64 0.07
#